data_AF-A0A3C1V5Z9-F1
#
_entry.id   AF-A0A3C1V5Z9-F1
#
_cell.length_a   1.000
_cell.length_b   1.000
_cell.length_c   1.000
_cell.angle_alpha   90.00
_cell.angle_beta   90.00
_cell.angle_gamma   90.00
#
_symmetry.space_group_name_H-M   'P 1'
#
loop_
_entity.id
_entity.type
_entity.pdbx_description
1 polymer ?
#
loop_
_entity_poly.entity_id
_entity_poly.type
_entity_poly.pdbx_seq_one_letter_code
_entity_poly.pdbx_strand_id
1 'polypeptide(L)' 'VNETPDHVEIVQNLLRPENIERIQKSAIEERKVADVSSMPSGLLDTFTAEDILDLLAFVESSKAIPATNQ' A
#
# COMPACT_ATOMS: atom_id res chain seq x y z
N VAL A 1 5.84 -2.97 -5.22
CA VAL A 1 7.26 -3.25 -5.51
C VAL A 1 7.41 -3.36 -7.00
N ASN A 2 8.25 -2.52 -7.61
CA ASN A 2 8.56 -2.59 -9.03
C ASN A 2 9.96 -3.22 -9.15
N GLU A 3 10.08 -4.34 -9.83
CA GLU A 3 11.33 -5.11 -9.89
C GLU A 3 11.81 -5.19 -11.34
N THR A 4 13.05 -4.75 -11.57
CA THR A 4 13.74 -4.94 -12.83
C THR A 4 14.87 -5.96 -12.66
N PRO A 5 15.63 -6.34 -13.70
CA PRO A 5 16.74 -7.27 -13.56
C PRO A 5 17.81 -6.83 -12.54
N ASP A 6 18.11 -5.53 -12.49
CA ASP A 6 19.28 -5.01 -11.76
C ASP A 6 18.93 -4.46 -10.38
N HIS A 7 17.72 -3.90 -10.22
CA HIS A 7 17.32 -3.21 -9.00
C HIS A 7 15.85 -3.48 -8.65
N VAL A 8 15.53 -3.21 -7.39
CA VAL A 8 14.18 -3.22 -6.83
C VAL A 8 13.82 -1.81 -6.38
N GLU A 9 12.62 -1.37 -6.75
CA GLU A 9 12.01 -0.12 -6.28
C GLU A 9 10.97 -0.44 -5.20
N ILE A 10 11.17 0.14 -4.02
CA ILE A 10 10.33 -0.07 -2.85
C ILE A 10 9.87 1.29 -2.33
N VAL A 11 8.57 1.41 -2.09
CA VAL A 11 7.98 2.53 -1.36
C VAL A 11 7.93 2.11 0.10
N GLN A 12 8.81 2.67 0.92
CA GLN A 12 8.86 2.35 2.35
C GLN A 12 7.74 3.03 3.14
N ASN A 13 7.30 4.21 2.69
CA ASN A 13 6.24 4.98 3.35
C ASN A 13 5.08 5.21 2.38
N LEU A 14 3.97 4.52 2.63
CA LEU A 14 2.77 4.60 1.78
C LEU A 14 2.07 5.98 1.85
N LEU A 15 2.34 6.80 2.87
CA LEU A 15 1.82 8.17 2.96
C LEU A 15 2.58 9.16 2.06
N ARG A 16 3.76 8.75 1.56
CA ARG A 16 4.61 9.53 0.65
C ARG A 16 4.98 8.67 -0.56
N PRO A 17 4.01 8.38 -1.44
CA PRO A 17 4.21 7.46 -2.57
C PRO A 17 5.30 7.92 -3.55
N GLU A 18 5.67 9.19 -3.52
CA GLU A 18 6.79 9.77 -4.26
C GLU A 18 8.17 9.32 -3.76
N ASN A 19 8.27 8.85 -2.51
CA ASN A 19 9.53 8.40 -1.91
C ASN A 19 9.81 6.94 -2.29
N ILE A 20 10.26 6.75 -3.53
CA ILE A 20 10.68 5.46 -4.07
C ILE A 20 12.17 5.29 -3.78
N GLU A 21 12.51 4.28 -2.98
CA GLU A 21 13.90 3.88 -2.78
C GLU A 21 14.28 2.79 -3.78
N ARG A 22 15.45 2.96 -4.40
CA ARG A 22 16.00 2.03 -5.39
C ARG A 22 17.16 1.26 -4.80
N ILE A 23 16.96 -0.03 -4.62
CA ILE A 23 17.94 -0.94 -4.02
C ILE A 23 18.51 -1.84 -5.12
N GLN A 24 19.82 -1.80 -5.33
CA GLN A 24 20.51 -2.70 -6.26
C GLN A 24 20.45 -4.13 -5.74
N LYS A 25 20.14 -5.11 -6.59
CA LYS A 25 20.04 -6.52 -6.14
C LYS A 25 21.35 -7.08 -5.64
N SER A 26 22.47 -6.61 -6.17
CA SER A 26 23.82 -6.96 -5.72
C SER A 26 24.12 -6.52 -4.29
N ALA A 27 23.38 -5.54 -3.75
CA ALA A 27 23.52 -5.03 -2.39
C ALA A 27 22.53 -5.67 -1.40
N ILE A 28 21.66 -6.59 -1.85
CA ILE A 28 20.68 -7.26 -1.00
C ILE A 28 21.31 -8.54 -0.45
N GLU A 29 21.62 -8.55 0.85
CA GLU A 29 22.18 -9.72 1.54
C GLU A 29 21.11 -10.79 1.80
N GLU A 30 19.90 -10.38 2.20
CA GLU A 30 18.80 -11.28 2.54
C GLU A 30 17.44 -10.64 2.20
N ARG A 31 16.47 -11.46 1.78
CA ARG A 31 15.07 -11.05 1.62
C ARG A 31 14.19 -11.88 2.56
N LYS A 32 13.34 -11.20 3.33
CA LYS A 32 12.36 -11.81 4.22
C LYS A 32 10.97 -11.27 3.92
N VAL A 33 9.96 -12.11 4.11
CA VAL A 33 8.57 -11.65 4.16
C VAL A 33 8.37 -10.96 5.50
N ALA A 34 7.76 -9.78 5.50
CA ALA A 34 7.46 -9.07 6.75
C ALA A 34 6.34 -9.77 7.51
N ASP A 35 6.52 -9.95 8.83
CA ASP A 35 5.49 -10.51 9.72
C ASP A 35 4.36 -9.52 10.01
N VAL A 36 4.60 -8.23 9.75
CA VAL A 36 3.67 -7.12 9.98
C VAL A 36 3.44 -6.33 8.70
N SER A 37 2.25 -5.73 8.61
CA SER A 37 1.86 -4.92 7.45
C SER A 37 2.74 -3.67 7.31
N SER A 38 3.02 -3.27 6.07
CA SER A 38 3.65 -1.98 5.74
C SER A 38 2.69 -0.79 5.89
N MET A 39 1.44 -1.03 6.27
CA MET A 39 0.47 0.02 6.54
C MET A 39 0.92 0.85 7.76
N PRO A 40 0.89 2.19 7.68
CA PRO A 40 1.26 3.04 8.82
C PRO A 40 0.37 2.75 10.02
N SER A 41 0.98 2.72 11.22
CA SER A 41 0.22 2.73 12.47
C SER A 41 -0.57 4.03 12.62
N GLY A 42 -1.74 3.95 13.24
CA GLY A 42 -2.64 5.09 13.42
C GLY A 42 -3.57 5.37 12.25
N LEU A 43 -3.47 4.66 11.12
CA LEU A 43 -4.42 4.85 10.02
C LEU A 43 -5.77 4.20 10.32
N LEU A 44 -5.78 2.90 10.66
CA LEU A 44 -7.01 2.21 11.09
C LEU A 44 -7.17 2.17 12.61
N ASP A 45 -6.10 2.38 13.37
CA ASP A 45 -6.12 2.27 14.84
C ASP A 45 -6.97 3.37 15.50
N THR A 46 -7.27 4.46 14.77
CA THR A 46 -8.10 5.58 15.24
C THR A 46 -9.58 5.46 14.84
N PHE A 47 -9.94 4.46 14.03
CA PHE A 47 -11.31 4.32 13.52
C PHE A 47 -12.22 3.69 14.57
N THR A 48 -13.43 4.20 14.68
CA THR A 48 -14.51 3.54 15.41
C THR A 48 -15.14 2.43 14.55
N ALA A 49 -15.95 1.57 15.17
CA ALA A 49 -16.67 0.53 14.42
C ALA A 49 -17.61 1.12 13.35
N GLU A 50 -18.18 2.30 13.61
CA GLU A 50 -19.04 3.03 12.66
C GLU A 50 -18.22 3.53 11.46
N ASP A 51 -17.04 4.13 11.70
CA ASP A 51 -16.15 4.59 10.63
C ASP A 51 -15.71 3.44 9.71
N ILE A 52 -15.50 2.24 10.28
CA ILE A 52 -15.16 1.04 9.49
C ILE A 52 -16.34 0.60 8.62
N LEU A 53 -17.58 0.66 9.14
CA LEU A 53 -18.78 0.31 8.37
C LEU A 53 -19.02 1.30 7.23
N ASP A 54 -18.80 2.59 7.48
CA ASP A 54 -18.90 3.64 6.46
C ASP A 54 -17.82 3.48 5.38
N LEU A 55 -16.59 3.13 5.77
CA LEU A 55 -15.51 2.83 4.82
C LEU A 55 -15.86 1.62 3.95
N LEU A 56 -16.40 0.54 4.54
CA LEU A 56 -16.86 -0.62 3.79
C LEU A 56 -17.99 -0.28 2.82
N ALA A 57 -18.97 0.52 3.27
CA ALA A 57 -20.05 0.98 2.42
C ALA A 57 -19.54 1.82 1.25
N PHE A 58 -18.57 2.71 1.49
CA PHE A 58 -17.90 3.50 0.45
C PHE A 58 -17.18 2.60 -0.57
N VAL A 59 -16.39 1.63 -0.13
CA VAL A 59 -15.67 0.70 -1.01
C VAL A 59 -16.63 -0.16 -1.83
N GLU A 60 -17.69 -0.72 -1.23
CA GLU A 60 -18.72 -1.47 -1.95
C GLU A 60 -19.51 -0.58 -2.93
N SER A 61 -19.74 0.69 -2.60
CA SER A 61 -20.38 1.63 -3.52
C SER A 61 -19.52 1.91 -4.77
N SER A 62 -18.20 1.87 -4.65
CA SER A 62 -17.29 2.05 -5.78
C SER A 62 -17.37 0.89 -6.79
N LYS A 63 -17.69 -0.32 -6.32
CA LYS A 63 -18.01 -1.48 -7.16
C LYS A 63 -19.34 -1.32 -7.90
N ALA A 64 -20.23 -0.49 -7.37
CA ALA A 64 -21.52 -0.14 -7.96
C ALA A 64 -21.48 1.10 -8.88
N ILE A 65 -20.31 1.74 -9.09
CA ILE A 65 -20.17 2.78 -10.11
C ILE A 65 -20.16 2.08 -11.48
N PRO A 66 -21.21 2.21 -12.32
CA PRO A 66 -21.12 1.75 -13.69
C PRO A 66 -19.99 2.51 -14.37
N ALA A 67 -19.09 1.79 -15.04
CA ALA A 67 -18.04 2.36 -15.86
C ALA A 67 -18.66 3.29 -16.93
N THR A 68 -18.85 4.56 -16.56
CA THR A 68 -19.21 5.62 -17.48
C THR A 68 -17.90 6.27 -17.86
N ASN A 69 -17.33 5.80 -18.98
CA ASN A 69 -16.32 6.54 -19.71
C ASN A 69 -16.85 7.96 -19.97
N GLN A 70 -16.12 8.97 -19.48
CA GLN A 70 -16.11 10.33 -20.00
C GLN A 70 -14.65 10.74 -20.13
#